data_AF-A0A173ZSC0-F1
#
_entry.id   AF-A0A173ZSC0-F1
#
_cell.length_a   1.000
_cell.length_b   1.000
_cell.length_c   1.000
_cell.angle_alpha   90.00
_cell.angle_beta   90.00
_cell.angle_gamma   90.00
#
_symmetry.space_group_name_H-M   'P 1'
#
loop_
_entity.id
_entity.type
_entity.pdbx_description
1 polymer ?
#
loop_
_entity_poly.entity_id
_entity_poly.type
_entity_poly.pdbx_seq_one_letter_code
_entity_poly.pdbx_strand_id
1 'polypeptide(L)'
;MATNVSEKDKALQEVIDWCEQREVEGLRLANALLQKHDLAAYAVVKAQIDEYHKTAEHCRSMLGYSGSMPSCLNYEDIDDSSPDLQP
;
A
#
# COMPACT_ATOMS: atom_id res chain seq x y z
N MET A 1 -14.91 -16.24 -0.01
CA MET A 1 -14.06 -15.05 0.09
C MET A 1 -12.84 -15.28 -0.77
N ALA A 2 -12.45 -14.31 -1.60
CA ALA A 2 -11.30 -14.46 -2.49
C ALA A 2 -10.01 -14.60 -1.65
N THR A 3 -9.40 -15.78 -1.69
CA THR A 3 -8.17 -16.13 -0.97
C THR A 3 -7.05 -15.11 -1.21
N ASN A 4 -6.97 -14.58 -2.43
CA ASN A 4 -5.95 -13.63 -2.85
C ASN A 4 -6.02 -12.28 -2.10
N VAL A 5 -7.22 -11.85 -1.68
CA VAL A 5 -7.38 -10.61 -0.89
C VAL A 5 -6.84 -10.82 0.53
N SER A 6 -7.09 -11.98 1.10
CA SER A 6 -6.61 -12.33 2.45
C SER A 6 -5.09 -12.46 2.53
N GLU A 7 -4.45 -13.03 1.52
CA GLU A 7 -2.98 -13.16 1.49
C GLU A 7 -2.29 -11.82 1.26
N LYS A 8 -2.83 -10.96 0.38
CA LYS A 8 -2.35 -9.59 0.21
C LYS A 8 -2.41 -8.82 1.53
N ASP A 9 -3.56 -8.85 2.20
CA ASP A 9 -3.75 -8.09 3.44
C ASP A 9 -2.83 -8.58 4.55
N LYS A 10 -2.56 -9.90 4.63
CA LYS A 10 -1.57 -10.45 5.55
C LYS A 10 -0.15 -9.93 5.23
N ALA A 11 0.27 -9.98 3.97
CA ALA A 11 1.60 -9.50 3.58
C ALA A 11 1.78 -8.00 3.84
N LEU A 12 0.73 -7.19 3.57
CA LEU A 12 0.74 -5.77 3.90
C LEU A 12 0.86 -5.54 5.41
N GLN A 13 0.18 -6.33 6.22
CA GLN A 13 0.29 -6.24 7.67
C GLN A 13 1.71 -6.58 8.15
N GLU A 14 2.35 -7.61 7.59
CA GLU A 14 3.74 -7.95 7.93
C GLU A 14 4.72 -6.80 7.62
N VAL A 15 4.52 -6.09 6.50
CA VAL A 15 5.33 -4.91 6.15
C VAL A 15 5.06 -3.74 7.10
N ILE A 16 3.81 -3.50 7.48
CA ILE A 16 3.44 -2.46 8.45
C ILE A 16 4.13 -2.72 9.79
N ASP A 17 4.00 -3.94 10.32
CA ASP A 17 4.61 -4.32 11.61
C ASP A 17 6.13 -4.15 11.57
N TRP A 18 6.77 -4.53 10.46
CA TRP A 18 8.21 -4.32 10.26
C TRP A 18 8.59 -2.83 10.23
N CYS A 19 7.84 -1.98 9.53
CA CYS A 19 8.09 -0.54 9.51
C CYS A 19 7.96 0.08 10.91
N GLU A 20 6.91 -0.27 11.66
CA GLU A 20 6.69 0.21 13.02
C GLU A 20 7.84 -0.20 13.95
N GLN A 21 8.32 -1.45 13.85
CA GLN A 21 9.48 -1.90 14.59
C GLN A 21 10.72 -1.05 14.25
N ARG A 22 10.96 -0.79 12.95
CA ARG A 22 12.09 0.02 12.49
C ARG A 22 12.02 1.47 12.96
N GLU A 23 10.83 2.06 13.03
CA GLU A 23 10.65 3.39 13.61
C GLU A 23 11.06 3.42 15.09
N VAL A 24 10.64 2.43 15.88
CA VAL A 24 10.98 2.33 17.31
C VAL A 24 12.50 2.14 17.51
N GLU A 25 13.13 1.26 16.73
CA GLU A 25 14.58 1.07 16.74
C GLU A 25 15.32 2.36 16.34
N GLY A 26 14.86 3.01 15.28
CA GLY A 26 15.40 4.28 14.79
C GLY A 26 15.30 5.37 15.84
N LEU A 27 14.17 5.50 16.55
CA LEU A 27 13.98 6.50 17.60
C LEU A 27 14.95 6.27 18.78
N ARG A 28 15.20 5.02 19.17
CA ARG A 28 16.22 4.70 20.19
C ARG A 28 17.61 5.14 19.75
N LEU A 29 17.98 4.86 18.49
CA LEU A 29 19.26 5.29 17.93
C LEU A 29 19.35 6.82 17.85
N ALA A 30 18.30 7.50 17.38
CA ALA A 30 18.24 8.95 17.29
C ALA A 30 18.43 9.60 18.67
N ASN A 31 17.79 9.08 19.72
CA ASN A 31 18.01 9.57 21.09
C ASN A 31 19.46 9.39 21.55
N ALA A 32 20.08 8.25 21.25
CA ALA A 32 21.49 8.01 21.58
C ALA A 32 22.45 8.96 20.83
N LEU A 33 22.16 9.28 19.56
CA LEU A 33 22.94 10.24 18.77
C LEU A 33 22.76 11.67 19.28
N LEU A 34 21.54 12.03 19.67
CA LEU A 34 21.23 13.33 20.26
C LEU A 34 21.98 13.55 21.58
N GLN A 35 22.06 12.52 22.45
CA GLN A 35 22.86 12.55 23.68
C GLN A 35 24.36 12.73 23.41
N LYS A 36 24.85 12.27 22.27
CA LYS A 36 26.25 12.43 21.83
C LYS A 36 26.49 13.73 21.06
N HIS A 37 25.46 14.56 20.87
CA HIS A 37 25.49 15.76 20.03
C HIS A 37 25.91 15.50 18.57
N ASP A 38 25.72 14.27 18.07
CA ASP A 38 25.94 13.94 16.65
C ASP A 38 24.68 14.29 15.84
N LEU A 39 24.52 15.58 15.56
CA LEU A 39 23.34 16.11 14.89
C LEU A 39 23.25 15.70 13.41
N ALA A 40 24.39 15.43 12.76
CA ALA A 40 24.42 15.00 11.37
C ALA A 40 23.85 13.57 11.23
N ALA A 41 24.35 12.63 12.04
CA ALA A 41 23.81 11.28 12.05
C ALA A 41 22.36 11.25 12.55
N TYR A 42 22.02 12.07 13.55
CA TYR A 42 20.65 12.21 14.04
C TYR A 42 19.67 12.61 12.93
N ALA A 43 20.01 13.61 12.11
CA ALA A 43 19.17 14.08 11.02
C ALA A 43 18.91 12.97 9.98
N VAL A 44 19.94 12.20 9.63
CA VAL A 44 19.83 11.05 8.71
C VAL A 44 18.88 9.99 9.28
N VAL A 45 19.05 9.61 10.55
CA VAL A 45 18.18 8.62 11.20
C VAL A 45 16.74 9.12 11.28
N LYS A 46 16.52 10.41 11.55
CA LYS A 46 15.18 11.01 11.55
C LYS A 46 14.51 10.96 10.17
N ALA A 47 15.24 11.23 9.10
CA ALA A 47 14.73 11.08 7.73
C ALA A 47 14.37 9.62 7.43
N GLN A 48 15.21 8.67 7.85
CA GLN A 48 14.94 7.24 7.65
C GLN A 48 13.68 6.76 8.39
N ILE A 49 13.43 7.24 9.61
CA ILE A 49 12.20 6.95 10.38
C ILE A 49 10.97 7.46 9.61
N ASP A 50 11.03 8.67 9.07
CA ASP A 50 9.94 9.26 8.29
C ASP A 50 9.60 8.43 7.04
N GLU A 51 10.60 7.84 6.39
CA GLU A 51 10.38 6.95 5.25
C GLU A 51 9.70 5.63 5.64
N TYR A 52 10.03 5.04 6.79
CA TYR A 52 9.30 3.88 7.31
C TYR A 52 7.85 4.24 7.64
N HIS A 53 7.63 5.42 8.22
CA HIS A 53 6.29 5.92 8.54
C HIS A 53 5.40 6.05 7.31
N LYS A 54 5.90 6.74 6.28
CA LYS A 54 5.20 6.89 4.99
C LYS A 54 4.93 5.54 4.33
N THR A 55 5.89 4.61 4.41
CA THR A 55 5.72 3.26 3.86
C THR A 55 4.59 2.52 4.58
N ALA A 56 4.56 2.57 5.91
CA ALA A 56 3.49 1.96 6.69
C ALA A 56 2.12 2.59 6.39
N GLU A 57 2.05 3.92 6.30
CA GLU A 57 0.81 4.62 5.90
C GLU A 57 0.34 4.19 4.50
N HIS A 58 1.24 4.10 3.54
CA HIS A 58 0.90 3.63 2.21
C HIS A 58 0.37 2.19 2.22
N CYS A 59 1.02 1.28 2.95
CA CYS A 59 0.53 -0.08 3.13
C CYS A 59 -0.86 -0.13 3.78
N ARG A 60 -1.10 0.69 4.82
CA ARG A 60 -2.43 0.81 5.46
C ARG A 60 -3.49 1.32 4.48
N SER A 61 -3.14 2.24 3.57
CA SER A 61 -4.08 2.74 2.56
C SER A 61 -4.51 1.66 1.55
N MET A 62 -3.69 0.62 1.35
CA MET A 62 -4.00 -0.52 0.49
C MET A 62 -4.79 -1.62 1.20
N LEU A 63 -4.84 -1.61 2.55
CA LEU A 63 -5.72 -2.48 3.33
C LEU A 63 -7.17 -2.00 3.14
N GLY A 64 -8.04 -2.90 2.68
CA GLY A 64 -9.44 -2.55 2.41
C GLY A 64 -9.69 -1.79 1.10
N TYR A 65 -8.66 -1.51 0.27
CA TYR A 65 -8.87 -1.04 -1.10
C TYR A 65 -9.52 -2.15 -1.94
N SER A 66 -10.85 -2.17 -1.91
CA SER A 66 -11.69 -2.95 -2.82
C SER A 66 -11.77 -2.21 -4.14
N GLY A 67 -10.65 -2.09 -4.86
CA GLY A 67 -10.69 -1.60 -6.23
C GLY A 67 -11.71 -2.45 -6.98
N SER A 68 -12.83 -1.84 -7.36
CA SER A 68 -13.82 -2.48 -8.23
C SER A 68 -13.03 -2.93 -9.45
N MET A 69 -12.88 -4.24 -9.61
CA MET A 69 -12.29 -4.82 -10.81
C MET A 69 -13.12 -4.23 -11.96
N PRO A 70 -12.53 -3.45 -12.90
CA PRO A 70 -13.31 -2.81 -13.94
C PRO A 70 -14.09 -3.92 -14.62
N SER A 71 -15.41 -3.90 -14.46
CA SER A 71 -16.28 -4.93 -15.00
C SER A 71 -15.97 -5.04 -16.47
N CYS A 72 -15.53 -6.23 -16.88
CA CYS A 72 -15.32 -6.60 -18.27
C CYS A 72 -16.50 -6.02 -19.06
N LEU A 73 -16.23 -5.19 -20.05
CA LEU A 73 -17.26 -4.67 -20.95
C LEU A 73 -18.05 -5.87 -21.47
N ASN A 74 -19.32 -5.99 -21.08
CA ASN A 74 -20.24 -6.94 -21.67
C ASN A 74 -20.49 -6.47 -23.10
N TYR A 75 -19.75 -7.03 -24.06
CA TYR A 75 -20.02 -6.88 -25.49
C TYR A 75 -21.21 -7.75 -25.91
N GLU A 76 -22.37 -7.58 -25.26
CA GLU A 76 -23.60 -8.33 -25.59
C GLU A 76 -24.80 -7.39 -25.76
N ASP A 77 -24.62 -6.27 -26.48
CA ASP A 77 -25.74 -5.42 -26.91
C ASP A 77 -25.49 -4.79 -28.30
N ILE A 78 -24.99 -5.59 -29.24
CA ILE A 78 -25.16 -5.30 -30.68
C ILE A 78 -26.02 -6.43 -31.26
N ASP A 79 -27.28 -6.47 -30.84
CA ASP A 79 -28.34 -7.11 -31.61
C ASP A 79 -28.74 -6.16 -32.74
N ASP A 80 -27.97 -6.17 -33.84
CA ASP A 80 -28.35 -5.52 -35.08
C ASP A 80 -29.23 -6.47 -35.89
N SER A 81 -30.42 -6.76 -35.33
CA SER A 81 -31.52 -7.43 -36.05
C SER A 81 -32.04 -6.48 -37.13
N SER A 82 -31.42 -6.52 -38.30
CA SER A 82 -31.86 -5.84 -39.51
C SER A 82 -33.08 -6.55 -40.10
N PRO A 83 -34.27 -5.92 -40.23
CA PRO A 83 -35.42 -6.57 -40.85
C PRO A 83 -35.29 -6.58 -42.37
N ASP A 84 -35.52 -7.78 -42.91
CA ASP A 84 -35.70 -8.16 -44.33
C ASP A 84 -36.24 -7.06 -45.26
N LEU A 85 -35.47 -6.79 -46.32
CA LEU A 85 -36.07 -6.43 -47.61
C LEU A 85 -36.03 -7.68 -48.51
N GLN A 86 -37.21 -8.30 -48.69
CA GLN A 86 -37.54 -9.14 -49.85
C GLN A 86 -38.72 -8.50 -50.61
N PRO A 87 -38.91 -8.77 -51.92
CA PRO A 87 -37.96 -9.12 -52.96
C PRO A 87 -37.69 -7.98 -53.96
#